data_AF-A0A9W6PA87-F1
#
_entry.id   AF-A0A9W6PA87-F1
#
_cell.length_a   1.000
_cell.length_b   1.000
_cell.length_c   1.000
_cell.angle_alpha   90.00
_cell.angle_beta   90.00
_cell.angle_gamma   90.00
#
_symmetry.space_group_name_H-M   'P 1'
#
loop_
_entity.id
_entity.type
_entity.pdbx_description
1 polymer ?
#
loop_
_entity_poly.entity_id
_entity_poly.type
_entity_poly.pdbx_seq_one_letter_code
_entity_poly.pdbx_strand_id
1 'polypeptide(L)' 'MASTWLTKPLGSMTANELAEALAVLERTAPDDTALRTALRRELSRAAGEDWMFDVA' A
#
# COMPACT_ATOMS: atom_id res chain seq x y z
N MET A 1 10.38 -14.22 -5.61
CA MET A 1 11.09 -13.06 -5.04
C MET A 1 10.39 -12.72 -3.74
N ALA A 2 11.09 -12.73 -2.60
CA ALA A 2 10.49 -12.32 -1.35
C ALA A 2 10.14 -10.84 -1.48
N SER A 3 8.87 -10.50 -1.28
CA SER A 3 8.37 -9.14 -1.35
C SER A 3 9.12 -8.26 -0.35
N THR A 4 10.11 -7.50 -0.82
CA THR A 4 10.98 -6.63 -0.02
C THR A 4 10.20 -5.56 0.74
N TRP A 5 8.94 -5.36 0.39
CA TRP A 5 8.01 -4.45 1.04
C TRP A 5 7.42 -4.99 2.35
N LEU A 6 7.48 -6.30 2.63
CA LEU A 6 6.93 -6.92 3.86
C LEU A 6 7.59 -6.41 5.15
N THR A 7 8.82 -5.91 5.06
CA THR A 7 9.58 -5.36 6.20
C THR A 7 9.54 -3.85 6.27
N LYS A 8 8.89 -3.17 5.30
CA LYS A 8 8.80 -1.72 5.27
C LYS A 8 7.67 -1.23 6.18
N PRO A 9 7.87 -0.12 6.90
CA PRO A 9 6.75 0.62 7.48
C PRO A 9 5.79 1.08 6.38
N LEU A 10 4.48 1.01 6.62
CA LEU A 10 3.46 1.39 5.62
C LEU A 10 3.69 2.79 5.04
N GLY A 11 4.05 3.76 5.89
CA GLY A 11 4.28 5.15 5.47
C GLY A 11 5.52 5.35 4.57
N SER A 12 6.36 4.33 4.40
CA SER A 12 7.55 4.32 3.53
C SER A 12 7.38 3.45 2.29
N MET A 13 6.21 2.81 2.11
CA MET A 13 5.91 2.03 0.92
C MET A 13 5.44 2.92 -0.22
N THR A 14 5.81 2.56 -1.44
CA THR A 14 5.30 3.25 -2.64
C THR A 14 3.85 2.86 -2.92
N ALA A 15 3.16 3.62 -3.78
CA ALA A 15 1.80 3.28 -4.20
C ALA A 15 1.71 1.86 -4.82
N ASN A 16 2.73 1.45 -5.60
CA ASN A 16 2.76 0.10 -6.17
C ASN A 16 2.93 -0.99 -5.09
N GLU A 17 3.82 -0.76 -4.12
CA GLU A 17 4.03 -1.71 -3.01
C GLU A 17 2.77 -1.84 -2.14
N LEU A 18 2.05 -0.75 -1.90
CA LEU A 18 0.78 -0.75 -1.18
C LEU A 18 -0.33 -1.47 -1.95
N ALA A 19 -0.38 -1.31 -3.27
CA ALA A 19 -1.33 -2.02 -4.13
C ALA A 19 -1.06 -3.53 -4.15
N GLU A 20 0.21 -3.94 -4.23
CA GLU A 20 0.60 -5.36 -4.11
C GLU A 20 0.23 -5.93 -2.73
N ALA A 21 0.50 -5.20 -1.66
CA ALA A 21 0.13 -5.61 -0.31
C ALA A 21 -1.39 -5.79 -0.16
N LEU A 22 -2.18 -4.92 -0.78
CA LEU A 22 -3.64 -5.04 -0.83
C LEU A 22 -4.08 -6.33 -1.55
N ALA A 23 -3.48 -6.61 -2.71
CA ALA A 23 -3.79 -7.81 -3.49
C ALA A 23 -3.41 -9.11 -2.76
N VAL A 24 -2.30 -9.11 -2.02
CA VAL A 24 -1.94 -10.24 -1.16
C VAL A 24 -2.96 -10.39 -0.03
N LEU A 25 -3.32 -9.30 0.65
CA LEU A 25 -4.28 -9.32 1.75
C LEU A 25 -5.64 -9.89 1.31
N GLU A 26 -6.16 -9.46 0.17
CA GLU A 26 -7.43 -9.94 -0.36
C GLU A 26 -7.42 -11.44 -0.67
N ARG A 27 -6.25 -12.00 -0.99
CA ARG A 27 -6.08 -13.43 -1.22
C ARG A 27 -5.87 -14.24 0.05
N THR A 28 -5.18 -13.70 1.05
CA THR A 28 -4.75 -14.46 2.23
C THR A 28 -5.62 -14.25 3.45
N ALA A 29 -6.19 -13.06 3.64
CA ALA A 29 -7.04 -12.72 4.76
C ALA A 29 -8.13 -11.71 4.32
N PRO A 30 -9.09 -12.14 3.48
CA PRO A 30 -10.17 -11.29 2.98
C PRO A 30 -11.10 -10.75 4.08
N ASP A 31 -11.09 -11.34 5.27
CA ASP A 31 -11.93 -10.88 6.38
C ASP A 31 -11.26 -9.80 7.24
N ASP A 32 -9.95 -9.56 7.06
CA ASP A 32 -9.22 -8.53 7.79
C ASP A 32 -9.50 -7.14 7.20
N THR A 33 -10.66 -6.62 7.58
CA THR A 33 -11.14 -5.29 7.19
C THR A 33 -10.29 -4.17 7.77
N ALA A 34 -9.72 -4.35 8.96
CA ALA A 34 -8.90 -3.34 9.62
C ALA A 34 -7.62 -3.08 8.82
N LEU A 35 -6.89 -4.14 8.47
CA LEU A 35 -5.67 -4.04 7.68
C LEU A 35 -5.98 -3.55 6.25
N ARG A 36 -7.09 -3.99 5.65
CA ARG A 36 -7.54 -3.47 4.34
C ARG A 36 -7.76 -1.96 4.37
N THR A 37 -8.46 -1.45 5.38
CA THR A 37 -8.73 -0.02 5.50
C THR A 37 -7.45 0.78 5.70
N ALA A 38 -6.50 0.28 6.52
CA ALA A 38 -5.21 0.93 6.71
C ALA A 38 -4.43 1.04 5.40
N LEU A 39 -4.30 -0.07 4.66
CA LEU A 39 -3.60 -0.09 3.38
C LEU A 39 -4.25 0.82 2.33
N ARG A 40 -5.59 0.86 2.25
CA ARG A 40 -6.29 1.77 1.32
C ARG A 40 -6.03 3.24 1.64
N ARG A 41 -5.97 3.61 2.92
CA ARG A 41 -5.65 4.99 3.34
C ARG A 41 -4.24 5.37 2.94
N GLU A 42 -3.26 4.51 3.22
CA GLU A 42 -1.87 4.76 2.85
C GLU A 42 -1.69 4.78 1.33
N LEU A 43 -2.40 3.93 0.58
CA LEU A 43 -2.37 3.97 -0.88
C LEU A 43 -2.90 5.30 -1.42
N SER A 44 -4.01 5.81 -0.87
CA SER A 44 -4.53 7.13 -1.24
C SER A 44 -3.55 8.25 -0.90
N ARG A 45 -2.86 8.17 0.25
CA ARG A 45 -1.79 9.12 0.61
C ARG A 45 -0.64 9.07 -0.40
N ALA A 46 -0.09 7.89 -0.64
CA ALA A 46 1.08 7.70 -1.50
C ALA A 46 0.79 8.08 -2.96
N ALA A 47 -0.41 7.77 -3.47
CA ALA A 47 -0.84 8.20 -4.80
C ALA A 47 -1.05 9.73 -4.89
N GLY A 48 -1.54 10.35 -3.82
CA GLY A 48 -1.64 11.81 -3.74
C GLY A 48 -0.28 12.52 -3.67
N GLU A 49 0.70 11.90 -3.00
CA GLU A 49 2.10 12.35 -3.00
C GLU A 49 2.71 12.23 -4.40
N ASP A 50 2.50 11.09 -5.08
CA ASP A 50 2.99 10.84 -6.44
C ASP A 50 2.50 11.91 -7.45
N TRP A 51 1.22 12.29 -7.37
CA TRP A 51 0.64 13.34 -8.23
C TRP A 51 1.13 14.75 -7.91
N MET A 52 1.52 15.01 -6.66
CA MET A 52 2.03 16.31 -6.23
C MET A 52 3.47 16.56 -6.70
N PHE A 53 4.22 15.50 -6.99
CA PHE A 53 5.57 15.59 -7.56
C PHE A 53 5.62 15.74 -9.09
N ASP A 54 4.50 15.57 -9.80
CA ASP A 54 4.42 15.68 -11.28
C ASP A 54 4.16 17.14 -11.75
N VAL A 55 3.91 18.08 -10.84
CA VAL A 55 3.64 19.51 -11.14
C VAL A 55 4.87 20.40 -10.83
N ALA A 56 6.05 20.03 -11.32
CA ALA A 56 7.29 20.81 -11.19
C ALA A 56 7.79 21.34 -12.55
#